data_AF-A0AA35SZ44-F1
#
_entry.id   AF-A0AA35SZ44-F1
#
_cell.length_a   1.000
_cell.length_b   1.000
_cell.length_c   1.000
_cell.angle_alpha   90.00
_cell.angle_beta   90.00
_cell.angle_gamma   90.00
#
_symmetry.space_group_name_H-M   'P 1'
#
loop_
_entity.id
_entity.type
_entity.pdbx_description
1 polymer ?
#
loop_
_entity_poly.entity_id
_entity_poly.type
_entity_poly.pdbx_seq_one_letter_code
_entity_poly.pdbx_strand_id
1 'polypeptide(L)'
;MRTLTAVLTLTICLFTLLLVVGWIGQEKEVYDKLLLYQRQLQGYNDHCLRTTESPERIEHKTCPLGFVSLRGKCSECPHGMFSLPRWTSCVKFLTCEDLMTDVRPTRLLWQTERWRYVAAEWNSFRVVYSQRIQNDEYESDNSESYTESAWKTATQLAPHQNILYPVGSCPHTNTLIYSVTEDVYPLTQLETLLKRNDCNNWMVRFKLAMDYVRLLNYLHLHPLGPFVLCSSDSLDTLLSQFAISQHFELLLANFDNLPRGHDPVVCSRRELRGDFVAPEQAWPFSQYRMFNPDEQPGYFHTSDLWKVPDVTKWFLGNSRDARNILNYLAGIHHRCKSSDYSLRPPAKEILTEYESIWSALVEAGSLDYAIF
;
A
#
# COMPACT_ATOMS: atom_id res chain seq x y z
N MET A 1 29.08 -38.94 -61.82
CA MET A 1 28.22 -39.12 -60.63
C MET A 1 28.90 -38.73 -59.31
N ARG A 2 30.16 -39.09 -59.03
CA ARG A 2 30.81 -38.79 -57.73
C ARG A 2 31.11 -37.29 -57.46
N THR A 3 31.29 -36.48 -58.50
CA THR A 3 31.53 -35.04 -58.37
C THR A 3 30.26 -34.24 -58.10
N LEU A 4 29.11 -34.70 -58.61
CA LEU A 4 27.82 -34.03 -58.43
C LEU A 4 27.30 -34.17 -56.98
N THR A 5 27.50 -35.35 -56.37
CA THR A 5 27.13 -35.60 -54.98
C THR A 5 27.96 -34.78 -53.99
N ALA A 6 29.26 -34.60 -54.25
CA ALA A 6 30.14 -33.81 -53.38
C ALA A 6 29.77 -32.32 -53.36
N VAL A 7 29.42 -31.75 -54.52
CA VAL A 7 28.97 -30.35 -54.62
C VAL A 7 27.63 -30.16 -53.91
N LEU A 8 26.69 -31.09 -54.06
CA LEU A 8 25.39 -31.03 -53.41
C LEU A 8 25.48 -31.09 -51.87
N THR A 9 26.34 -31.96 -51.33
CA THR A 9 26.59 -32.04 -49.88
C THR A 9 27.22 -30.76 -49.34
N LEU A 10 28.14 -30.14 -50.09
CA LEU A 10 28.79 -28.90 -49.64
C LEU A 10 27.80 -27.73 -49.60
N THR A 11 26.92 -27.63 -50.59
CA THR A 11 25.88 -26.59 -50.63
C THR A 11 24.83 -26.76 -49.53
N ILE A 12 24.44 -28.01 -49.21
CA ILE A 12 23.50 -28.28 -48.12
C ILE A 12 24.14 -27.91 -46.78
N CYS A 13 25.40 -28.29 -46.54
CA CYS A 13 26.12 -27.92 -45.32
C CYS A 13 26.26 -26.40 -45.16
N LEU A 14 26.61 -25.68 -46.24
CA LEU A 14 26.69 -24.21 -46.19
C LEU A 14 25.34 -23.57 -45.90
N PHE A 15 24.25 -24.08 -46.49
CA PHE A 15 22.90 -23.58 -46.26
C PHE A 15 22.44 -23.84 -44.83
N THR A 16 22.71 -25.02 -44.27
CA THR A 16 22.43 -25.33 -42.86
C THR A 16 23.26 -24.47 -41.91
N LEU A 17 24.54 -24.20 -42.24
CA LEU A 17 25.38 -23.34 -41.42
C LEU A 17 24.89 -21.89 -41.45
N LEU A 18 24.46 -21.39 -42.61
CA LEU A 18 23.87 -20.05 -42.76
C LEU A 18 22.54 -19.92 -42.03
N LEU A 19 21.70 -20.96 -42.04
CA LEU A 19 20.46 -21.00 -41.26
C LEU A 19 20.75 -20.99 -39.76
N VAL A 20 21.70 -21.80 -39.28
CA VAL A 20 22.08 -21.84 -37.86
C VAL A 20 22.70 -20.52 -37.41
N VAL A 21 23.59 -19.91 -38.20
CA VAL A 21 24.18 -18.60 -37.91
C VAL A 21 23.13 -17.49 -37.94
N GLY A 22 22.16 -17.55 -38.88
CA GLY A 22 21.03 -16.63 -38.92
C GLY A 22 20.11 -16.76 -37.70
N TRP A 23 19.85 -17.99 -37.25
CA TRP A 23 19.03 -18.28 -36.06
C TRP A 23 19.70 -17.81 -34.77
N ILE A 24 21.00 -18.10 -34.59
CA ILE A 24 21.81 -17.63 -33.46
C ILE A 24 21.92 -16.09 -33.47
N GLY A 25 22.03 -15.48 -34.66
CA GLY A 25 22.04 -14.02 -34.82
C GLY A 25 20.74 -13.37 -34.35
N GLN A 26 19.59 -13.98 -34.66
CA GLN A 26 18.27 -13.52 -34.20
C GLN A 26 18.08 -13.70 -32.69
N GLU A 27 18.48 -14.83 -32.11
CA GLU A 27 18.43 -15.05 -30.65
C GLU A 27 19.30 -14.04 -29.90
N LYS A 28 20.50 -13.75 -30.41
CA LYS A 28 21.40 -12.76 -29.79
C LYS A 28 20.83 -11.35 -29.86
N GLU A 29 20.21 -10.95 -30.97
CA GLU A 29 19.57 -9.64 -31.11
C GLU A 29 18.37 -9.49 -30.15
N VAL A 30 17.59 -10.55 -29.97
CA VAL A 30 16.48 -10.59 -28.99
C VAL A 30 17.01 -10.50 -27.56
N TYR A 31 18.08 -11.24 -27.24
CA TYR A 31 18.71 -11.24 -25.93
C TYR A 31 19.34 -9.88 -25.59
N ASP A 32 20.06 -9.26 -26.53
CA ASP A 32 20.66 -7.94 -26.34
C ASP A 32 19.57 -6.86 -26.16
N LYS A 33 18.44 -6.94 -26.89
CA LYS A 33 17.27 -6.06 -26.68
C LYS A 33 16.61 -6.27 -25.32
N LEU A 34 16.47 -7.53 -24.87
CA LEU A 34 15.97 -7.86 -23.53
C LEU A 34 16.88 -7.28 -22.44
N LEU A 35 18.19 -7.42 -22.58
CA LEU A 35 19.16 -6.91 -21.60
C LEU A 35 19.15 -5.37 -21.52
N LEU A 36 18.99 -4.70 -22.67
CA LEU A 36 18.91 -3.24 -22.75
C LEU A 36 17.58 -2.72 -22.17
N TYR A 37 16.48 -3.43 -22.44
CA TYR A 37 15.18 -3.19 -21.83
C TYR A 37 15.22 -3.38 -20.31
N GLN A 38 15.85 -4.45 -19.81
CA GLN A 38 16.05 -4.69 -18.39
C GLN A 38 16.85 -3.57 -17.72
N ARG A 39 17.94 -3.09 -18.33
CA ARG A 39 18.72 -1.96 -17.78
C ARG A 39 17.93 -0.65 -17.77
N GLN A 40 17.12 -0.41 -18.80
CA GLN A 40 16.24 0.77 -18.85
C GLN A 40 15.14 0.69 -17.80
N LEU A 41 14.51 -0.47 -17.63
CA LEU A 41 13.54 -0.72 -16.57
C LEU A 41 14.17 -0.53 -15.19
N GLN A 42 15.38 -1.05 -14.96
CA GLN A 42 16.07 -0.93 -13.68
C GLN A 42 16.35 0.54 -13.33
N GLY A 43 16.93 1.33 -14.26
CA GLY A 43 17.15 2.75 -14.02
C GLY A 43 15.87 3.58 -13.86
N TYR A 44 14.80 3.22 -14.57
CA TYR A 44 13.47 3.83 -14.43
C TYR A 44 12.84 3.50 -13.08
N ASN A 45 12.98 2.26 -12.63
CA ASN A 45 12.45 1.82 -11.34
C ASN A 45 13.21 2.42 -10.17
N ASP A 46 14.53 2.58 -10.25
CA ASP A 46 15.32 3.21 -9.18
C ASP A 46 14.92 4.68 -8.95
N HIS A 47 14.38 5.35 -9.97
CA HIS A 47 13.83 6.70 -9.85
C HIS A 47 12.44 6.71 -9.17
N CYS A 48 11.57 5.79 -9.57
CA CYS A 48 10.17 5.76 -9.16
C CYS A 48 9.92 5.03 -7.84
N LEU A 49 10.66 3.97 -7.61
CA LEU A 49 10.63 3.16 -6.39
C LEU A 49 11.88 3.50 -5.60
N ARG A 50 11.71 3.75 -4.30
CA ARG A 50 12.86 3.68 -3.41
C ARG A 50 13.34 2.23 -3.45
N THR A 51 14.40 1.93 -4.19
CA THR A 51 15.09 0.65 -4.05
C THR A 51 15.42 0.52 -2.58
N THR A 52 14.90 -0.51 -1.92
CA THR A 52 15.56 -1.01 -0.72
C THR A 52 16.99 -1.25 -1.17
N GLU A 53 17.91 -0.40 -0.73
CA GLU A 53 19.32 -0.66 -0.94
C GLU A 53 19.54 -2.12 -0.52
N SER A 54 20.24 -2.88 -1.36
CA SER A 54 20.81 -4.15 -0.94
C SER A 54 21.33 -3.97 0.49
N PRO A 55 21.00 -4.86 1.44
CA PRO A 55 21.44 -4.75 2.83
C PRO A 55 22.96 -4.58 2.99
N GLU A 56 23.73 -4.78 1.93
CA GLU A 56 25.19 -4.72 1.92
C GLU A 56 25.81 -3.33 1.69
N ARG A 57 25.05 -2.22 1.64
CA ARG A 57 25.70 -0.90 1.46
C ARG A 57 25.10 0.32 2.17
N ILE A 58 24.52 0.15 3.36
CA ILE A 58 24.36 1.26 4.31
C ILE A 58 25.37 1.11 5.46
N GLU A 59 26.63 1.42 5.20
CA GLU A 59 27.53 1.81 6.28
C GLU A 59 27.11 3.20 6.76
N HIS A 60 26.18 3.25 7.74
CA HIS A 60 26.15 4.14 8.92
C HIS A 60 24.76 4.15 9.61
N LYS A 61 24.60 3.32 10.65
CA LYS A 61 24.00 3.61 11.98
C LYS A 61 22.83 4.61 12.10
N THR A 62 21.86 4.62 11.21
CA THR A 62 20.61 5.38 11.42
C THR A 62 19.55 4.48 12.00
N CYS A 63 18.92 4.93 13.09
CA CYS A 63 17.82 4.19 13.69
C CYS A 63 16.51 4.47 12.95
N PRO A 64 15.62 3.47 12.86
CA PRO A 64 14.31 3.63 12.23
C PRO A 64 13.42 4.61 13.01
N LEU A 65 12.28 4.99 12.43
CA LEU A 65 11.27 5.85 13.07
C LEU A 65 10.90 5.32 14.47
N GLY A 66 10.87 6.21 15.46
CA GLY A 66 10.59 5.83 16.85
C GLY A 66 11.78 5.24 17.60
N PHE A 67 12.97 5.17 17.00
CA PHE A 67 14.19 4.69 17.64
C PHE A 67 15.31 5.74 17.61
N VAL A 68 16.09 5.78 18.68
CA VAL A 68 17.26 6.65 18.82
C VAL A 68 18.54 5.84 18.94
N SER A 69 19.65 6.40 18.43
CA SER A 69 20.97 5.77 18.52
C SER A 69 21.61 6.06 19.86
N LEU A 70 21.57 5.10 20.78
CA LEU A 70 22.23 5.15 22.07
C LEU A 70 23.45 4.23 22.06
N ARG A 71 24.65 4.81 22.10
CA ARG A 71 25.94 4.08 22.08
C ARG A 71 26.07 3.12 20.89
N GLY A 72 25.53 3.50 19.73
CA GLY A 72 25.57 2.71 18.50
C GLY A 72 24.55 1.57 18.43
N LYS A 73 23.60 1.50 19.37
CA LYS A 73 22.42 0.60 19.30
C LYS A 73 21.15 1.43 19.19
N CYS A 74 20.19 0.92 18.42
CA CYS A 74 18.86 1.52 18.35
C CYS A 74 18.03 1.12 19.57
N SER A 75 17.46 2.11 20.23
CA SER A 75 16.56 1.92 21.38
C SER A 75 15.25 2.63 21.09
N GLU A 76 14.14 1.95 21.36
CA GLU A 76 12.79 2.46 21.16
C GLU A 76 12.52 3.66 22.07
N CYS A 77 11.74 4.62 21.59
CA CYS A 77 11.33 5.74 22.40
C CYS A 77 10.37 5.31 23.51
N PRO A 78 10.50 5.88 24.73
CA PRO A 78 9.54 5.64 25.79
C PRO A 78 8.12 6.02 25.39
N HIS A 79 7.13 5.41 26.05
CA HIS A 79 5.72 5.75 25.86
C HIS A 79 5.48 7.25 26.03
N GLY A 80 4.72 7.84 25.10
CA GLY A 80 4.47 9.29 25.06
C GLY A 80 5.57 10.12 24.37
N MET A 81 6.56 9.46 23.77
CA MET A 81 7.66 10.12 23.07
C MET A 81 7.84 9.55 21.66
N PHE A 82 8.40 10.36 20.77
CA PHE A 82 8.77 9.98 19.41
C PHE A 82 10.18 10.41 19.06
N SER A 83 10.70 9.86 17.96
CA SER A 83 11.93 10.34 17.34
C SER A 83 11.85 10.16 15.82
N LEU A 84 12.56 11.03 15.12
CA LEU A 84 12.70 10.97 13.66
C LEU A 84 14.04 10.33 13.29
N PRO A 85 14.20 9.83 12.05
CA PRO A 85 15.45 9.23 11.62
C PRO A 85 16.60 10.21 11.79
N ARG A 86 17.74 9.72 12.28
CA ARG A 86 18.96 10.48 12.63
C ARG A 86 18.90 11.28 13.93
N TRP A 87 17.81 11.22 14.68
CA TRP A 87 17.77 11.85 16.00
C TRP A 87 18.54 11.04 17.04
N THR A 88 19.16 11.75 17.99
CA THR A 88 19.92 11.17 19.10
C THR A 88 19.13 11.14 20.41
N SER A 89 17.92 11.68 20.43
CA SER A 89 17.06 11.80 21.60
C SER A 89 15.58 11.74 21.21
N CYS A 90 14.77 11.15 22.08
CA CYS A 90 13.32 11.17 21.93
C CYS A 90 12.76 12.48 22.46
N VAL A 91 11.68 12.97 21.87
CA VAL A 91 10.93 14.14 22.31
C VAL A 91 9.51 13.74 22.64
N LYS A 92 8.82 14.52 23.49
CA LYS A 92 7.41 14.29 23.79
C LYS A 92 6.57 14.49 22.53
N PHE A 93 5.47 13.75 22.41
CA PHE A 93 4.47 14.02 21.37
C PHE A 93 3.97 15.47 21.44
N LEU A 94 3.74 16.05 20.25
CA LEU A 94 3.23 17.40 20.11
C LEU A 94 1.80 17.49 20.63
N THR A 95 1.50 18.61 21.27
CA THR A 95 0.24 18.89 21.94
C THR A 95 -0.52 20.02 21.26
N CYS A 96 -1.69 20.38 21.81
CA CYS A 96 -2.40 21.59 21.40
C CYS A 96 -1.55 22.87 21.56
N GLU A 97 -0.70 22.95 22.58
CA GLU A 97 0.16 24.12 22.79
C GLU A 97 1.16 24.24 21.63
N ASP A 98 1.89 23.16 21.34
CA ASP A 98 2.84 23.10 20.21
C ASP A 98 2.16 23.43 18.88
N LEU A 99 0.93 22.94 18.67
CA LEU A 99 0.13 23.24 17.47
C LEU A 99 -0.18 24.74 17.32
N MET A 100 -0.37 25.45 18.42
CA MET A 100 -0.70 26.89 18.42
C MET A 100 0.55 27.78 18.35
N THR A 101 1.67 27.35 18.93
CA THR A 101 2.88 28.17 19.09
C THR A 101 3.94 27.89 18.03
N ASP A 102 4.17 26.62 17.70
CA ASP A 102 5.39 26.17 17.03
C ASP A 102 5.13 25.51 15.66
N VAL A 103 3.95 24.93 15.46
CA VAL A 103 3.55 24.33 14.18
C VAL A 103 3.05 25.42 13.23
N ARG A 104 3.81 25.67 12.15
CA ARG A 104 3.50 26.71 11.16
C ARG A 104 2.86 26.10 9.92
N PRO A 105 1.55 26.29 9.65
CA PRO A 105 0.93 25.80 8.43
C PRO A 105 1.53 26.49 7.20
N THR A 106 1.77 25.70 6.15
CA THR A 106 2.36 26.17 4.89
C THR A 106 1.36 26.15 3.75
N ARG A 107 0.72 24.99 3.50
CA ARG A 107 -0.27 24.83 2.42
C ARG A 107 -1.28 23.74 2.74
N LEU A 108 -2.51 23.91 2.26
CA LEU A 108 -3.48 22.82 2.18
C LEU A 108 -2.94 21.77 1.18
N LEU A 109 -2.91 20.50 1.59
CA LEU A 109 -2.53 19.39 0.73
C LEU A 109 -3.76 18.81 0.01
N TRP A 110 -4.76 18.42 0.78
CA TRP A 110 -6.06 17.98 0.25
C TRP A 110 -7.15 18.08 1.31
N GLN A 111 -8.39 17.90 0.86
CA GLN A 111 -9.57 17.93 1.68
C GLN A 111 -10.52 16.81 1.25
N THR A 112 -11.11 16.12 2.21
CA THR A 112 -12.23 15.19 2.04
C THR A 112 -13.49 15.82 2.64
N GLU A 113 -14.63 15.12 2.60
CA GLU A 113 -15.84 15.61 3.27
C GLU A 113 -15.65 15.84 4.77
N ARG A 114 -14.78 15.04 5.42
CA ARG A 114 -14.60 15.04 6.88
C ARG A 114 -13.29 15.65 7.35
N TRP A 115 -12.25 15.61 6.53
CA TRP A 115 -10.87 15.93 6.92
C TRP A 115 -10.19 16.91 5.98
N ARG A 116 -9.48 17.88 6.54
CA ARG A 116 -8.48 18.69 5.84
C ARG A 116 -7.08 18.24 6.23
N TYR A 117 -6.19 18.11 5.25
CA TYR A 117 -4.79 17.75 5.47
C TYR A 117 -3.91 18.92 5.07
N VAL A 118 -3.08 19.39 6.00
CA VAL A 118 -2.29 20.61 5.83
C VAL A 118 -0.83 20.30 6.07
N ALA A 119 0.02 20.68 5.13
CA ALA A 119 1.47 20.65 5.33
C ALA A 119 1.86 21.79 6.26
N ALA A 120 2.74 21.50 7.19
CA ALA A 120 3.24 22.46 8.16
C ALA A 120 4.71 22.19 8.47
N GLU A 121 5.33 23.14 9.15
CA GLU A 121 6.70 23.04 9.62
C GLU A 121 6.72 23.17 11.15
N TRP A 122 7.46 22.31 11.82
CA TRP A 122 7.70 22.37 13.25
C TRP A 122 9.18 22.17 13.50
N ASN A 123 9.85 23.16 14.11
CA ASN A 123 11.30 23.12 14.38
C ASN A 123 12.16 22.73 13.15
N SER A 124 11.88 23.30 11.97
CA SER A 124 12.52 22.94 10.69
C SER A 124 12.25 21.52 10.17
N PHE A 125 11.34 20.77 10.82
CA PHE A 125 10.86 19.47 10.36
C PHE A 125 9.53 19.61 9.64
N ARG A 126 9.39 18.85 8.55
CA ARG A 126 8.11 18.77 7.83
C ARG A 126 7.15 17.89 8.61
N VAL A 127 5.97 18.42 8.83
CA VAL A 127 4.85 17.71 9.44
C VAL A 127 3.62 17.90 8.56
N VAL A 128 2.69 16.97 8.67
CA VAL A 128 1.35 17.09 8.11
C VAL A 128 0.39 16.95 9.25
N TYR A 129 -0.62 17.82 9.35
CA TYR A 129 -1.71 17.59 10.28
C TYR A 129 -3.02 17.33 9.54
N SER A 130 -3.78 16.37 10.03
CA SER A 130 -5.16 16.14 9.62
C SER A 130 -6.08 16.79 10.64
N GLN A 131 -7.03 17.57 10.18
CA GLN A 131 -8.01 18.22 11.03
C GLN A 131 -9.42 17.96 10.53
N ARG A 132 -10.33 17.63 11.44
CA ARG A 132 -11.74 17.41 11.09
C ARG A 132 -12.43 18.74 10.74
N ILE A 133 -13.27 18.73 9.71
CA ILE A 133 -13.94 19.94 9.17
C ILE A 133 -15.28 20.19 9.88
N GLN A 134 -15.97 19.14 10.28
CA GLN A 134 -17.26 19.21 10.99
C GLN A 134 -17.13 18.57 12.37
N ASN A 135 -17.62 19.28 13.39
CA ASN A 135 -17.99 18.67 14.65
C ASN A 135 -19.35 18.01 14.42
N ASP A 136 -19.38 16.69 14.25
CA ASP A 136 -20.68 16.01 14.24
C ASP A 136 -21.28 16.19 15.64
N GLU A 137 -22.48 16.79 15.74
CA GLU A 137 -23.28 16.93 16.98
C GLU A 137 -23.68 15.58 17.60
N TYR A 138 -23.16 14.47 17.09
CA TYR A 138 -23.35 13.10 17.57
C TYR A 138 -22.21 12.63 18.50
N GLU A 139 -21.53 13.56 19.18
CA GLU A 139 -20.72 13.22 20.34
C GLU A 139 -21.67 13.08 21.53
N SER A 140 -21.95 11.83 21.94
CA SER A 140 -22.57 11.60 23.24
C SER A 140 -21.64 12.11 24.33
N ASP A 141 -22.16 12.83 25.34
CA ASP A 141 -21.43 13.48 26.44
C ASP A 141 -20.48 12.55 27.27
N ASN A 142 -20.38 11.26 26.95
CA ASN A 142 -19.53 10.27 27.63
C ASN A 142 -18.61 9.45 26.69
N SER A 143 -18.50 9.77 25.39
CA SER A 143 -17.64 9.03 24.44
C SER A 143 -16.25 9.65 24.31
N GLU A 144 -15.20 8.81 24.34
CA GLU A 144 -13.82 9.15 23.91
C GLU A 144 -13.89 9.97 22.62
N SER A 145 -13.27 11.16 22.58
CA SER A 145 -13.35 12.03 21.40
C SER A 145 -12.81 11.27 20.19
N TYR A 146 -13.38 11.48 19.00
CA TYR A 146 -12.91 10.82 17.78
C TYR A 146 -11.39 10.96 17.59
N THR A 147 -10.85 12.14 17.92
CA THR A 147 -9.41 12.41 17.85
C THR A 147 -8.61 11.58 18.84
N GLU A 148 -9.15 11.29 20.02
CA GLU A 148 -8.51 10.43 21.02
C GLU A 148 -8.50 8.98 20.54
N SER A 149 -9.62 8.49 20.01
CA SER A 149 -9.72 7.13 19.43
C SER A 149 -8.77 6.94 18.25
N ALA A 150 -8.75 7.89 17.32
CA ALA A 150 -7.86 7.86 16.16
C ALA A 150 -6.38 8.00 16.57
N TRP A 151 -6.06 8.87 17.54
CA TRP A 151 -4.71 9.02 18.11
C TRP A 151 -4.22 7.72 18.75
N LYS A 152 -5.06 7.10 19.57
CA LYS A 152 -4.79 5.82 20.24
C LYS A 152 -4.55 4.70 19.25
N THR A 153 -5.32 4.66 18.17
CA THR A 153 -5.15 3.68 17.10
C THR A 153 -3.87 3.94 16.31
N ALA A 154 -3.62 5.18 15.89
CA ALA A 154 -2.43 5.56 15.15
C ALA A 154 -1.15 5.25 15.94
N THR A 155 -1.10 5.57 17.23
CA THR A 155 0.05 5.29 18.11
C THR A 155 0.24 3.81 18.41
N GLN A 156 -0.83 3.00 18.44
CA GLN A 156 -0.73 1.54 18.55
C GLN A 156 -0.17 0.88 17.29
N LEU A 157 -0.49 1.44 16.11
CA LEU A 157 -0.04 0.93 14.80
C LEU A 157 1.32 1.50 14.36
N ALA A 158 1.88 2.43 15.12
CA ALA A 158 3.16 3.06 14.81
C ALA A 158 4.28 2.49 15.70
N PRO A 159 5.52 2.40 15.19
CA PRO A 159 5.95 2.74 13.83
C PRO A 159 5.78 1.57 12.84
N HIS A 160 5.35 1.86 11.61
CA HIS A 160 5.36 0.91 10.49
C HIS A 160 5.51 1.65 9.16
N GLN A 161 6.19 1.04 8.17
CA GLN A 161 6.55 1.71 6.91
C GLN A 161 5.34 2.16 6.07
N ASN A 162 4.19 1.48 6.21
CA ASN A 162 2.94 1.79 5.50
C ASN A 162 1.93 2.56 6.38
N ILE A 163 2.37 3.10 7.51
CA ILE A 163 1.56 3.89 8.44
C ILE A 163 2.13 5.31 8.50
N LEU A 164 1.30 6.32 8.31
CA LEU A 164 1.72 7.70 8.47
C LEU A 164 2.09 7.96 9.95
N TYR A 165 3.36 8.27 10.23
CA TYR A 165 3.90 8.23 11.60
C TYR A 165 3.33 9.37 12.47
N PRO A 166 2.51 9.06 13.49
CA PRO A 166 1.90 10.07 14.36
C PRO A 166 2.94 10.65 15.33
N VAL A 167 2.98 11.97 15.43
CA VAL A 167 3.90 12.71 16.31
C VAL A 167 3.20 13.68 17.25
N GLY A 168 1.89 13.85 17.15
CA GLY A 168 1.12 14.61 18.13
C GLY A 168 -0.38 14.64 17.85
N SER A 169 -1.13 15.19 18.80
CA SER A 169 -2.57 15.37 18.67
C SER A 169 -3.05 16.60 19.42
N CYS A 170 -4.17 17.15 18.98
CA CYS A 170 -4.90 18.18 19.68
C CYS A 170 -6.41 17.89 19.65
N PRO A 171 -6.97 17.27 20.71
CA PRO A 171 -8.39 16.96 20.80
C PRO A 171 -9.29 18.20 20.67
N HIS A 172 -8.91 19.33 21.28
CA HIS A 172 -9.68 20.59 21.23
C HIS A 172 -9.99 21.10 19.82
N THR A 173 -9.11 20.79 18.85
CA THR A 173 -9.27 21.25 17.46
C THR A 173 -9.52 20.09 16.50
N ASN A 174 -9.74 18.88 17.03
CA ASN A 174 -9.85 17.64 16.29
C ASN A 174 -8.71 17.39 15.29
N THR A 175 -7.46 17.54 15.78
CA THR A 175 -6.25 17.49 14.96
C THR A 175 -5.33 16.34 15.34
N LEU A 176 -4.83 15.60 14.34
CA LEU A 176 -3.70 14.68 14.47
C LEU A 176 -2.52 15.23 13.68
N ILE A 177 -1.31 15.08 14.21
CA ILE A 177 -0.07 15.58 13.61
C ILE A 177 0.82 14.38 13.30
N TYR A 178 1.35 14.36 12.10
CA TYR A 178 2.20 13.31 11.58
C TYR A 178 3.52 13.88 11.09
N SER A 179 4.61 13.13 11.27
CA SER A 179 5.87 13.47 10.61
C SER A 179 5.90 12.93 9.19
N VAL A 180 6.50 13.69 8.29
CA VAL A 180 6.77 13.23 6.93
C VAL A 180 8.22 13.51 6.57
N THR A 181 8.87 12.54 5.93
CA THR A 181 10.23 12.70 5.40
C THR A 181 10.25 13.28 3.98
N GLU A 182 9.11 13.19 3.29
CA GLU A 182 8.91 13.66 1.92
C GLU A 182 7.48 14.20 1.73
N ASP A 183 7.21 14.76 0.56
CA ASP A 183 5.86 15.23 0.25
C ASP A 183 4.90 14.03 0.13
N VAL A 184 3.72 14.18 0.71
CA VAL A 184 2.62 13.22 0.64
C VAL A 184 1.41 13.84 -0.06
N TYR A 185 0.69 13.00 -0.79
CA TYR A 185 -0.44 13.37 -1.63
C TYR A 185 -1.64 12.45 -1.34
N PRO A 186 -2.88 12.88 -1.58
CA PRO A 186 -4.02 11.96 -1.52
C PRO A 186 -3.87 10.88 -2.58
N LEU A 187 -4.23 9.63 -2.24
CA LEU A 187 -4.12 8.52 -3.19
C LEU A 187 -4.95 8.72 -4.47
N THR A 188 -6.03 9.51 -4.39
CA THR A 188 -6.85 9.88 -5.55
C THR A 188 -6.09 10.63 -6.65
N GLN A 189 -4.89 11.18 -6.35
CA GLN A 189 -4.01 11.79 -7.35
C GLN A 189 -3.01 10.83 -8.00
N LEU A 190 -3.10 9.52 -7.73
CA LEU A 190 -2.16 8.51 -8.24
C LEU A 190 -1.89 8.66 -9.73
N GLU A 191 -2.93 8.71 -10.57
CA GLU A 191 -2.79 8.79 -12.03
C GLU A 191 -2.03 10.06 -12.48
N THR A 192 -2.30 11.19 -11.85
CA THR A 192 -1.61 12.45 -12.12
C THR A 192 -0.14 12.37 -11.71
N LEU A 193 0.15 11.75 -10.55
CA LEU A 193 1.51 11.58 -10.05
C LEU A 193 2.32 10.62 -10.92
N LEU A 194 1.75 9.47 -11.30
CA LEU A 194 2.40 8.50 -12.18
C LEU A 194 2.74 9.14 -13.53
N LYS A 195 1.82 9.92 -14.11
CA LYS A 195 2.06 10.63 -15.38
C LYS A 195 3.10 11.74 -15.24
N ARG A 196 3.03 12.53 -14.17
CA ARG A 196 3.92 13.67 -13.95
C ARG A 196 5.37 13.26 -13.74
N ASN A 197 5.59 12.16 -13.02
CA ASN A 197 6.93 11.68 -12.67
C ASN A 197 7.47 10.66 -13.69
N ASP A 198 6.74 10.38 -14.77
CA ASP A 198 7.04 9.29 -15.70
C ASP A 198 7.35 8.01 -14.91
N CYS A 199 6.36 7.52 -14.16
CA CYS A 199 6.43 6.32 -13.33
C CYS A 199 5.26 5.37 -13.58
N ASN A 200 4.52 5.57 -14.68
CA ASN A 200 3.33 4.80 -15.00
C ASN A 200 3.66 3.45 -15.65
N ASN A 201 4.19 2.51 -14.86
CA ASN A 201 4.50 1.16 -15.31
C ASN A 201 3.84 0.10 -14.40
N TRP A 202 3.87 -1.15 -14.85
CA TRP A 202 3.26 -2.27 -14.10
C TRP A 202 3.98 -2.55 -12.76
N MET A 203 5.27 -2.26 -12.67
CA MET A 203 6.09 -2.52 -11.48
C MET A 203 5.68 -1.58 -10.33
N VAL A 204 5.59 -0.27 -10.59
CA VAL A 204 5.11 0.69 -9.59
C VAL A 204 3.68 0.37 -9.16
N ARG A 205 2.81 0.07 -10.11
CA ARG A 205 1.40 -0.24 -9.84
C ARG A 205 1.21 -1.55 -9.05
N PHE A 206 1.92 -2.60 -9.44
CA PHE A 206 1.82 -3.89 -8.74
C PHE A 206 2.47 -3.81 -7.35
N LYS A 207 3.54 -3.04 -7.19
CA LYS A 207 4.12 -2.72 -5.89
C LYS A 207 3.12 -2.00 -4.97
N LEU A 208 2.35 -1.05 -5.46
CA LEU A 208 1.29 -0.40 -4.66
C LEU A 208 0.21 -1.40 -4.21
N ALA A 209 -0.16 -2.36 -5.06
CA ALA A 209 -1.06 -3.44 -4.67
C ALA A 209 -0.43 -4.36 -3.60
N MET A 210 0.86 -4.67 -3.71
CA MET A 210 1.60 -5.41 -2.68
C MET A 210 1.67 -4.65 -1.36
N ASP A 211 1.91 -3.33 -1.39
CA ASP A 211 1.92 -2.49 -0.19
C ASP A 211 0.57 -2.51 0.54
N TYR A 212 -0.53 -2.49 -0.21
CA TYR A 212 -1.88 -2.63 0.36
C TYR A 212 -2.06 -3.98 1.06
N VAL A 213 -1.72 -5.09 0.41
CA VAL A 213 -1.83 -6.43 1.03
C VAL A 213 -0.86 -6.58 2.22
N ARG A 214 0.34 -6.01 2.13
CA ARG A 214 1.31 -5.98 3.23
C ARG A 214 0.79 -5.23 4.43
N LEU A 215 0.12 -4.09 4.21
CA LEU A 215 -0.57 -3.38 5.28
C LEU A 215 -1.69 -4.22 5.89
N LEU A 216 -2.55 -4.87 5.09
CA LEU A 216 -3.59 -5.75 5.61
C LEU A 216 -2.98 -6.85 6.49
N ASN A 217 -1.90 -7.48 6.03
CA ASN A 217 -1.19 -8.49 6.79
C ASN A 217 -0.67 -7.95 8.14
N TYR A 218 -0.12 -6.74 8.15
CA TYR A 218 0.30 -6.06 9.38
C TYR A 218 -0.88 -5.80 10.33
N LEU A 219 -1.99 -5.26 9.81
CA LEU A 219 -3.19 -4.98 10.59
C LEU A 219 -3.83 -6.26 11.16
N HIS A 220 -3.91 -7.32 10.38
CA HIS A 220 -4.59 -8.57 10.74
C HIS A 220 -3.76 -9.43 11.71
N LEU A 221 -2.43 -9.32 11.68
CA LEU A 221 -1.52 -10.02 12.58
C LEU A 221 -1.00 -9.16 13.73
N HIS A 222 -1.60 -7.99 13.95
CA HIS A 222 -1.12 -7.08 14.98
C HIS A 222 -1.19 -7.73 16.38
N PRO A 223 -0.17 -7.58 17.25
CA PRO A 223 -0.12 -8.25 18.56
C PRO A 223 -1.29 -7.89 19.50
N LEU A 224 -1.89 -6.72 19.30
CA LEU A 224 -3.08 -6.28 20.04
C LEU A 224 -4.39 -6.88 19.52
N GLY A 225 -4.35 -7.73 18.50
CA GLY A 225 -5.50 -8.27 17.78
C GLY A 225 -5.62 -7.72 16.36
N PRO A 226 -6.39 -8.40 15.50
CA PRO A 226 -6.60 -7.95 14.12
C PRO A 226 -7.33 -6.61 14.11
N PHE A 227 -6.91 -5.68 13.27
CA PHE A 227 -7.66 -4.45 12.97
C PHE A 227 -8.49 -4.64 11.70
N VAL A 228 -9.70 -4.07 11.66
CA VAL A 228 -10.60 -4.12 10.50
C VAL A 228 -10.69 -2.73 9.86
N LEU A 229 -10.44 -2.61 8.55
CA LEU A 229 -10.57 -1.33 7.82
C LEU A 229 -12.05 -1.02 7.56
N CYS A 230 -12.76 -0.45 8.52
CA CYS A 230 -14.21 -0.26 8.43
C CYS A 230 -14.67 0.88 7.50
N SER A 231 -13.86 1.92 7.29
CA SER A 231 -14.14 3.01 6.33
C SER A 231 -13.89 2.56 4.88
N SER A 232 -14.65 1.56 4.42
CA SER A 232 -14.39 0.84 3.17
C SER A 232 -15.66 0.26 2.52
N ASP A 233 -16.75 1.03 2.53
CA ASP A 233 -18.04 0.66 1.93
C ASP A 233 -18.10 0.83 0.40
N SER A 234 -17.21 1.66 -0.14
CA SER A 234 -16.95 1.79 -1.58
C SER A 234 -15.45 1.84 -1.85
N LEU A 235 -15.07 1.63 -3.11
CA LEU A 235 -13.66 1.76 -3.52
C LEU A 235 -13.13 3.17 -3.24
N ASP A 236 -13.89 4.21 -3.58
CA ASP A 236 -13.48 5.60 -3.33
C ASP A 236 -13.34 5.91 -1.84
N THR A 237 -14.28 5.43 -1.01
CA THR A 237 -14.19 5.58 0.45
C THR A 237 -12.92 4.91 0.97
N LEU A 238 -12.65 3.67 0.57
CA LEU A 238 -11.45 2.94 0.99
C LEU A 238 -10.17 3.66 0.56
N LEU A 239 -10.06 4.06 -0.71
CA LEU A 239 -8.87 4.73 -1.24
C LEU A 239 -8.61 6.08 -0.58
N SER A 240 -9.66 6.79 -0.15
CA SER A 240 -9.53 8.07 0.57
C SER A 240 -8.89 7.95 1.96
N GLN A 241 -8.77 6.74 2.52
CA GLN A 241 -8.08 6.50 3.79
C GLN A 241 -6.55 6.52 3.64
N PHE A 242 -6.04 6.53 2.40
CA PHE A 242 -4.63 6.42 2.08
C PHE A 242 -4.05 7.71 1.53
N ALA A 243 -2.78 7.93 1.86
CA ALA A 243 -1.89 8.86 1.19
C ALA A 243 -0.86 8.08 0.36
N ILE A 244 -0.23 8.79 -0.57
CA ILE A 244 0.89 8.28 -1.36
C ILE A 244 2.07 9.23 -1.25
N SER A 245 3.25 8.66 -1.08
CA SER A 245 4.51 9.41 -1.00
C SER A 245 5.03 9.80 -2.39
N GLN A 246 6.05 10.66 -2.45
CA GLN A 246 6.69 11.05 -3.71
C GLN A 246 7.36 9.86 -4.43
N HIS A 247 7.80 8.83 -3.69
CA HIS A 247 8.39 7.60 -4.22
C HIS A 247 7.38 6.44 -4.29
N PHE A 248 6.09 6.76 -4.42
CA PHE A 248 5.00 5.80 -4.58
C PHE A 248 4.97 4.73 -3.48
N GLU A 249 5.17 5.15 -2.23
CA GLU A 249 4.86 4.34 -1.04
C GLU A 249 3.42 4.59 -0.60
N LEU A 250 2.66 3.51 -0.39
CA LEU A 250 1.28 3.58 0.10
C LEU A 250 1.29 3.73 1.64
N LEU A 251 0.61 4.75 2.14
CA LEU A 251 0.56 5.10 3.56
C LEU A 251 -0.90 5.15 4.04
N LEU A 252 -1.23 4.41 5.09
CA LEU A 252 -2.49 4.61 5.81
C LEU A 252 -2.43 5.94 6.57
N ALA A 253 -3.36 6.84 6.26
CA ALA A 253 -3.35 8.22 6.78
C ALA A 253 -4.57 8.55 7.64
N ASN A 254 -5.64 7.75 7.56
CA ASN A 254 -6.85 7.92 8.36
C ASN A 254 -7.06 6.73 9.30
N PHE A 255 -7.29 7.02 10.59
CA PHE A 255 -7.41 6.05 11.68
C PHE A 255 -8.78 6.03 12.37
N ASP A 256 -9.78 6.72 11.81
CA ASP A 256 -11.08 6.94 12.48
C ASP A 256 -11.88 5.67 12.80
N ASN A 257 -11.83 4.69 11.91
CA ASN A 257 -12.71 3.53 11.96
C ASN A 257 -11.91 2.24 11.71
N LEU A 258 -11.05 1.95 12.67
CA LEU A 258 -10.17 0.77 12.72
C LEU A 258 -10.41 0.00 14.02
N PRO A 259 -11.61 -0.59 14.22
CA PRO A 259 -11.86 -1.39 15.41
C PRO A 259 -10.99 -2.65 15.44
N ARG A 260 -10.69 -3.12 16.65
CA ARG A 260 -10.02 -4.40 16.88
C ARG A 260 -11.05 -5.53 16.77
N GLY A 261 -10.80 -6.48 15.88
CA GLY A 261 -11.64 -7.63 15.57
C GLY A 261 -11.37 -8.88 16.41
N HIS A 262 -11.06 -8.74 17.70
CA HIS A 262 -11.12 -9.90 18.62
C HIS A 262 -12.56 -10.39 18.77
N ASP A 263 -13.50 -9.45 18.74
CA ASP A 263 -14.93 -9.70 18.67
C ASP A 263 -15.46 -9.34 17.28
N PRO A 264 -16.61 -9.90 16.85
CA PRO A 264 -17.29 -9.48 15.64
C PRO A 264 -17.57 -7.97 15.65
N VAL A 265 -17.20 -7.27 14.58
CA VAL A 265 -17.38 -5.82 14.43
C VAL A 265 -18.55 -5.50 13.50
N VAL A 266 -19.18 -4.36 13.72
CA VAL A 266 -20.16 -3.76 12.80
C VAL A 266 -19.65 -2.37 12.40
N CYS A 267 -19.24 -2.21 11.15
CA CYS A 267 -18.55 -1.01 10.66
C CYS A 267 -19.47 0.20 10.39
N SER A 268 -20.79 0.00 10.37
CA SER A 268 -21.77 1.02 9.97
C SER A 268 -23.10 0.83 10.68
N ARG A 269 -23.71 1.94 11.12
CA ARG A 269 -25.11 1.98 11.59
C ARG A 269 -26.13 2.16 10.45
N ARG A 270 -25.66 2.16 9.20
CA ARG A 270 -26.49 2.20 7.98
C ARG A 270 -26.31 0.89 7.22
N GLU A 271 -27.36 0.47 6.53
CA GLU A 271 -27.32 -0.71 5.68
C GLU A 271 -26.24 -0.58 4.60
N LEU A 272 -25.33 -1.55 4.55
CA LEU A 272 -24.32 -1.65 3.50
C LEU A 272 -24.88 -2.48 2.34
N ARG A 273 -24.66 -2.02 1.11
CA ARG A 273 -25.19 -2.63 -0.13
C ARG A 273 -24.14 -2.62 -1.24
N GLY A 274 -24.36 -3.47 -2.25
CA GLY A 274 -23.51 -3.60 -3.43
C GLY A 274 -22.43 -4.68 -3.27
N ASP A 275 -21.66 -4.89 -4.33
CA ASP A 275 -20.75 -6.05 -4.43
C ASP A 275 -19.33 -5.76 -3.89
N PHE A 276 -19.03 -4.50 -3.58
CA PHE A 276 -17.74 -4.10 -3.02
C PHE A 276 -17.59 -4.50 -1.55
N VAL A 277 -18.68 -4.40 -0.77
CA VAL A 277 -18.70 -4.89 0.60
C VAL A 277 -18.78 -6.42 0.61
N ALA A 278 -18.18 -7.05 1.63
CA ALA A 278 -18.25 -8.50 1.73
C ALA A 278 -19.69 -8.96 2.02
N PRO A 279 -20.13 -10.15 1.57
CA PRO A 279 -21.51 -10.60 1.72
C PRO A 279 -22.03 -10.59 3.15
N GLU A 280 -21.17 -10.91 4.13
CA GLU A 280 -21.50 -10.90 5.56
C GLU A 280 -21.68 -9.48 6.14
N GLN A 281 -21.25 -8.44 5.42
CA GLN A 281 -21.49 -7.04 5.81
C GLN A 281 -22.87 -6.54 5.39
N ALA A 282 -23.50 -7.20 4.41
CA ALA A 282 -24.84 -6.85 3.95
C ALA A 282 -25.90 -7.32 4.96
N TRP A 283 -27.07 -6.68 4.95
CA TRP A 283 -28.18 -7.05 5.82
C TRP A 283 -28.77 -8.41 5.41
N PRO A 284 -28.64 -9.46 6.24
CA PRO A 284 -29.00 -10.81 5.83
C PRO A 284 -30.52 -11.06 5.83
N PHE A 285 -31.31 -10.16 6.42
CA PHE A 285 -32.76 -10.29 6.56
C PHE A 285 -33.55 -9.40 5.61
N SER A 286 -32.90 -8.82 4.58
CA SER A 286 -33.50 -7.86 3.65
C SER A 286 -34.75 -8.36 2.93
N GLN A 287 -34.85 -9.68 2.71
CA GLN A 287 -36.02 -10.34 2.14
C GLN A 287 -37.23 -10.44 3.09
N TYR A 288 -37.04 -10.27 4.40
CA TYR A 288 -38.09 -10.46 5.41
C TYR A 288 -38.44 -9.19 6.19
N ARG A 289 -37.48 -8.28 6.38
CA ARG A 289 -37.66 -7.06 7.19
C ARG A 289 -36.68 -5.94 6.83
N MET A 290 -37.09 -4.71 7.15
CA MET A 290 -36.26 -3.52 7.03
C MET A 290 -34.99 -3.62 7.90
N PHE A 291 -33.94 -2.90 7.48
CA PHE A 291 -32.67 -2.86 8.18
C PHE A 291 -32.83 -2.35 9.62
N ASN A 292 -32.20 -3.06 10.55
CA ASN A 292 -32.10 -2.66 11.95
C ASN A 292 -30.61 -2.74 12.37
N PRO A 293 -29.96 -1.61 12.71
CA PRO A 293 -28.55 -1.59 13.04
C PRO A 293 -28.20 -2.41 14.27
N ASP A 294 -29.13 -2.54 15.22
CA ASP A 294 -28.88 -3.25 16.48
C ASP A 294 -28.98 -4.78 16.33
N GLU A 295 -29.47 -5.24 15.18
CA GLU A 295 -29.58 -6.65 14.81
C GLU A 295 -28.61 -7.06 13.69
N GLN A 296 -27.75 -6.13 13.22
CA GLN A 296 -26.74 -6.44 12.22
C GLN A 296 -25.72 -7.43 12.81
N PRO A 297 -25.57 -8.64 12.25
CA PRO A 297 -24.53 -9.55 12.69
C PRO A 297 -23.15 -8.93 12.47
N GLY A 298 -22.29 -9.06 13.47
CA GLY A 298 -20.89 -8.65 13.35
C GLY A 298 -20.09 -9.60 12.45
N TYR A 299 -18.98 -9.09 11.95
CA TYR A 299 -18.06 -9.78 11.05
C TYR A 299 -16.60 -9.47 11.42
N PHE A 300 -15.65 -10.06 10.70
CA PHE A 300 -14.22 -9.99 11.06
C PHE A 300 -13.38 -9.29 9.98
N HIS A 301 -12.08 -9.22 10.23
CA HIS A 301 -11.06 -8.69 9.32
C HIS A 301 -11.01 -9.41 7.96
N THR A 302 -11.57 -10.61 7.85
CA THR A 302 -11.74 -11.34 6.60
C THR A 302 -12.59 -10.59 5.56
N SER A 303 -13.39 -9.61 5.99
CA SER A 303 -14.12 -8.70 5.10
C SER A 303 -13.19 -7.76 4.32
N ASP A 304 -12.00 -7.44 4.83
CA ASP A 304 -11.00 -6.66 4.10
C ASP A 304 -10.43 -7.47 2.93
N LEU A 305 -10.26 -8.78 3.13
CA LEU A 305 -9.71 -9.70 2.11
C LEU A 305 -10.62 -9.80 0.88
N TRP A 306 -11.93 -9.68 1.06
CA TRP A 306 -12.90 -9.61 -0.04
C TRP A 306 -12.61 -8.49 -1.03
N LYS A 307 -12.04 -7.38 -0.56
CA LYS A 307 -11.84 -6.14 -1.33
C LYS A 307 -10.50 -6.12 -2.09
N VAL A 308 -9.60 -7.04 -1.75
CA VAL A 308 -8.25 -7.12 -2.35
C VAL A 308 -8.28 -7.17 -3.88
N PRO A 309 -9.12 -7.99 -4.54
CA PRO A 309 -9.14 -8.05 -6.00
C PRO A 309 -9.52 -6.72 -6.66
N ASP A 310 -10.52 -6.02 -6.13
CA ASP A 310 -10.98 -4.73 -6.67
C ASP A 310 -9.92 -3.63 -6.49
N VAL A 311 -9.30 -3.57 -5.32
CA VAL A 311 -8.22 -2.63 -5.02
C VAL A 311 -6.99 -2.91 -5.89
N THR A 312 -6.64 -4.17 -6.07
CA THR A 312 -5.52 -4.58 -6.92
C THR A 312 -5.78 -4.21 -8.37
N LYS A 313 -6.99 -4.47 -8.88
CA LYS A 313 -7.40 -4.07 -10.22
C LYS A 313 -7.33 -2.55 -10.40
N TRP A 314 -7.75 -1.78 -9.40
CA TRP A 314 -7.65 -0.32 -9.43
C TRP A 314 -6.20 0.16 -9.54
N PHE A 315 -5.28 -0.38 -8.72
CA PHE A 315 -3.86 -0.04 -8.78
C PHE A 315 -3.24 -0.38 -10.14
N LEU A 316 -3.49 -1.60 -10.65
CA LEU A 316 -2.94 -2.07 -11.93
C LEU A 316 -3.49 -1.29 -13.13
N GLY A 317 -4.73 -0.80 -13.07
CA GLY A 317 -5.36 -0.09 -14.17
C GLY A 317 -5.75 -1.02 -15.33
N ASN A 318 -5.78 -0.48 -16.55
CA ASN A 318 -6.36 -1.15 -17.72
C ASN A 318 -5.36 -1.48 -18.85
N SER A 319 -4.06 -1.44 -18.57
CA SER A 319 -3.03 -1.75 -19.58
C SER A 319 -3.04 -3.24 -19.99
N ARG A 320 -2.30 -3.59 -21.05
CA ARG A 320 -2.08 -5.01 -21.39
C ARG A 320 -1.35 -5.73 -20.25
N ASP A 321 -0.33 -5.10 -19.69
CA ASP A 321 0.44 -5.63 -18.56
C ASP A 321 -0.46 -5.88 -17.34
N ALA A 322 -1.35 -4.94 -17.04
CA ALA A 322 -2.33 -5.08 -15.97
C ALA A 322 -3.22 -6.32 -16.15
N ARG A 323 -3.70 -6.55 -17.38
CA ARG A 323 -4.51 -7.74 -17.69
C ARG A 323 -3.73 -9.04 -17.54
N ASN A 324 -2.46 -9.07 -17.95
CA ASN A 324 -1.61 -10.24 -17.77
C ASN A 324 -1.38 -10.54 -16.28
N ILE A 325 -1.04 -9.53 -15.48
CA ILE A 325 -0.88 -9.69 -14.03
C ILE A 325 -2.18 -10.16 -13.38
N LEU A 326 -3.33 -9.59 -13.75
CA LEU A 326 -4.63 -10.02 -13.24
C LEU A 326 -4.96 -11.49 -13.61
N ASN A 327 -4.51 -11.96 -14.78
CA ASN A 327 -4.69 -13.38 -15.15
C ASN A 327 -3.85 -14.29 -14.24
N TYR A 328 -2.60 -13.95 -13.95
CA TYR A 328 -1.79 -14.71 -12.99
C TYR A 328 -2.41 -14.70 -11.59
N LEU A 329 -3.02 -13.58 -11.19
CA LEU A 329 -3.68 -13.43 -9.89
C LEU A 329 -5.08 -14.06 -9.80
N ALA A 330 -5.63 -14.58 -10.90
CA ALA A 330 -7.03 -15.01 -10.95
C ALA A 330 -7.36 -16.08 -9.90
N GLY A 331 -6.46 -17.04 -9.66
CA GLY A 331 -6.66 -18.09 -8.67
C GLY A 331 -6.77 -17.57 -7.24
N ILE A 332 -5.83 -16.72 -6.81
CA ILE A 332 -5.84 -16.13 -5.46
C ILE A 332 -7.01 -15.14 -5.30
N HIS A 333 -7.30 -14.33 -6.32
CA HIS A 333 -8.42 -13.38 -6.31
C HIS A 333 -9.78 -14.06 -6.25
N HIS A 334 -9.94 -15.20 -6.93
CA HIS A 334 -11.16 -15.99 -6.85
C HIS A 334 -11.44 -16.46 -5.42
N ARG A 335 -10.41 -16.93 -4.70
CA ARG A 335 -10.55 -17.35 -3.30
C ARG A 335 -10.83 -16.17 -2.36
N CYS A 336 -10.29 -14.99 -2.62
CA CYS A 336 -10.64 -13.76 -1.87
C CYS A 336 -12.14 -13.45 -1.97
N LYS A 337 -12.76 -13.77 -3.11
CA LYS A 337 -14.20 -13.60 -3.39
C LYS A 337 -15.07 -14.78 -2.94
N SER A 338 -14.59 -15.63 -2.04
CA SER A 338 -15.44 -16.66 -1.42
C SER A 338 -16.53 -16.02 -0.54
N SER A 339 -17.78 -16.43 -0.73
CA SER A 339 -18.90 -16.07 0.14
C SER A 339 -18.75 -16.66 1.54
N ASP A 340 -18.14 -17.85 1.65
CA ASP A 340 -17.69 -18.37 2.94
C ASP A 340 -16.39 -17.66 3.33
N TYR A 341 -16.48 -16.79 4.33
CA TYR A 341 -15.36 -15.97 4.80
C TYR A 341 -14.21 -16.82 5.37
N SER A 342 -14.49 -18.05 5.83
CA SER A 342 -13.47 -18.95 6.38
C SER A 342 -12.55 -19.56 5.31
N LEU A 343 -12.99 -19.54 4.04
CA LEU A 343 -12.23 -20.04 2.89
C LEU A 343 -11.37 -18.97 2.22
N ARG A 344 -11.46 -17.71 2.66
CA ARG A 344 -10.65 -16.63 2.11
C ARG A 344 -9.19 -16.79 2.56
N PRO A 345 -8.22 -16.62 1.65
CA PRO A 345 -6.81 -16.78 1.99
C PRO A 345 -6.37 -15.62 2.90
N PRO A 346 -5.61 -15.88 3.98
CA PRO A 346 -5.10 -14.81 4.83
C PRO A 346 -4.19 -13.87 4.03
N ALA A 347 -4.08 -12.60 4.46
CA ALA A 347 -3.29 -11.59 3.76
C ALA A 347 -1.83 -12.01 3.51
N LYS A 348 -1.22 -12.77 4.43
CA LYS A 348 0.12 -13.37 4.25
C LYS A 348 0.23 -14.26 3.01
N GLU A 349 -0.78 -15.09 2.77
CA GLU A 349 -0.80 -16.00 1.63
C GLU A 349 -0.97 -15.21 0.33
N ILE A 350 -1.86 -14.22 0.32
CA ILE A 350 -2.03 -13.31 -0.82
C ILE A 350 -0.71 -12.60 -1.15
N LEU A 351 -0.03 -12.05 -0.13
CA LEU A 351 1.24 -11.36 -0.30
C LEU A 351 2.32 -12.28 -0.85
N THR A 352 2.41 -13.51 -0.34
CA THR A 352 3.36 -14.52 -0.82
C THR A 352 3.15 -14.82 -2.31
N GLU A 353 1.90 -14.94 -2.74
CA GLU A 353 1.56 -15.15 -4.15
C GLU A 353 1.96 -13.93 -5.00
N TYR A 354 1.69 -12.71 -4.51
CA TYR A 354 2.06 -11.49 -5.24
C TYR A 354 3.58 -11.36 -5.40
N GLU A 355 4.34 -11.65 -4.33
CA GLU A 355 5.80 -11.61 -4.32
C GLU A 355 6.41 -12.69 -5.22
N SER A 356 5.79 -13.87 -5.30
CA SER A 356 6.17 -14.94 -6.24
C SER A 356 5.99 -14.49 -7.70
N ILE A 357 4.82 -13.95 -8.05
CA ILE A 357 4.53 -13.44 -9.40
C ILE A 357 5.47 -12.29 -9.74
N TRP A 358 5.68 -11.34 -8.81
CA TRP A 358 6.64 -10.25 -8.98
C TRP A 358 8.02 -10.77 -9.35
N SER A 359 8.54 -11.72 -8.57
CA SER A 359 9.89 -12.26 -8.75
C SER A 359 10.05 -12.90 -10.12
N ALA A 360 9.12 -13.75 -10.52
CA ALA A 360 9.18 -14.40 -11.83
C ALA A 360 8.96 -13.43 -13.02
N LEU A 361 8.16 -12.36 -12.86
CA LEU A 361 8.06 -11.31 -13.88
C LEU A 361 9.35 -10.49 -14.02
N VAL A 362 10.02 -10.20 -12.90
CA VAL A 362 11.33 -9.52 -12.89
C VAL A 362 12.40 -10.41 -13.54
N GLU A 363 12.46 -11.69 -13.17
CA GLU A 363 13.41 -12.66 -13.73
C GLU A 363 13.20 -12.87 -15.24
N ALA A 364 11.95 -12.98 -15.69
CA ALA A 364 11.64 -13.14 -17.11
C ALA A 364 12.00 -11.91 -17.96
N GLY A 365 12.19 -10.73 -17.34
CA GLY A 365 12.49 -9.48 -18.03
C GLY A 365 11.38 -8.96 -18.96
N SER A 366 10.25 -9.68 -19.04
CA SER A 366 9.09 -9.36 -19.85
C SER A 366 7.88 -10.23 -19.47
N LEU A 367 6.70 -9.62 -19.48
CA LEU A 367 5.41 -10.28 -19.24
C LEU A 367 5.02 -11.29 -20.33
N ASP A 368 5.60 -11.23 -21.53
CA ASP A 368 5.30 -12.16 -22.61
C ASP A 368 6.07 -13.50 -22.49
N TYR A 369 7.08 -13.57 -21.61
CA TYR A 369 7.96 -14.75 -21.45
C TYR A 369 7.86 -15.43 -20.08
N ALA A 370 7.05 -14.91 -19.17
CA ALA A 370 6.85 -15.54 -17.86
C ALA A 370 5.96 -16.79 -18.01
N ILE A 371 6.58 -17.96 -18.03
CA ILE A 371 5.91 -19.26 -18.04
C ILE A 371 5.71 -19.66 -16.56
N PHE A 372 4.45 -19.71 -16.13
CA PHE A 372 4.02 -20.22 -14.83
C PHE A 372 3.27 -21.53 -14.98
#